data_AF-A0A661QBF6-F1
#
_entry.id   AF-A0A661QBF6-F1
#
_cell.length_a   1.000
_cell.length_b   1.000
_cell.length_c   1.000
_cell.angle_alpha   90.00
_cell.angle_beta   90.00
_cell.angle_gamma   90.00
#
_symmetry.space_group_name_H-M   'P 1'
#
loop_
_entity.id
_entity.type
_entity.pdbx_description
1 polymer ?
#
loop_
_entity_poly.entity_id
_entity_poly.type
_entity_poly.pdbx_seq_one_letter_code
_entity_poly.pdbx_strand_id
1 'polypeptide(L)'
;SDSADIQPGNALTIRSIPLGTWVHNVELKVGKGGQLARSAGAYAMIAAKEGRYAQLRLPSGEVRLVMQDCRATVGQVGNLDFEKIKIGKAGRNRWLGKRPQSRGVAMNPVDHPHGGGEGKSSGGRHPVTPWGVPTKGYKTRTNRRTDKFIVRRRNKK
;
A
#
# COMPACT_ATOMS: atom_id res chain seq x y z
N SER A 1 14.19 -21.25 -9.12
CA SER A 1 14.09 -22.71 -8.85
C SER A 1 14.00 -22.88 -7.35
N ASP A 2 13.17 -23.78 -6.81
CA ASP A 2 12.95 -23.91 -5.35
C ASP A 2 14.19 -24.35 -4.55
N SER A 3 15.26 -24.73 -5.26
CA SER A 3 16.59 -25.08 -4.76
C SER A 3 17.62 -23.94 -4.83
N ALA A 4 17.22 -22.72 -5.21
CA ALA A 4 18.15 -21.61 -5.31
C ALA A 4 18.59 -21.12 -3.93
N ASP A 5 19.82 -20.64 -3.84
CA ASP A 5 20.36 -20.07 -2.61
C ASP A 5 19.54 -18.88 -2.14
N ILE A 6 19.48 -18.70 -0.82
CA ILE A 6 18.80 -17.57 -0.19
C ILE A 6 19.69 -16.33 -0.30
N GLN A 7 19.80 -15.80 -1.51
CA GLN A 7 20.54 -14.59 -1.83
C GLN A 7 19.61 -13.51 -2.41
N PRO A 8 19.90 -12.22 -2.18
CA PRO A 8 19.12 -11.13 -2.75
C PRO A 8 18.99 -11.25 -4.27
N GLY A 9 17.78 -11.07 -4.79
CA GLY A 9 17.48 -11.17 -6.22
C GLY A 9 16.97 -12.55 -6.66
N ASN A 10 17.20 -13.61 -5.89
CA ASN A 10 16.65 -14.93 -6.21
C ASN A 10 15.15 -14.99 -5.87
N ALA A 11 14.38 -15.58 -6.79
CA ALA A 11 12.94 -15.80 -6.62
C ALA A 11 12.63 -17.27 -6.31
N LEU A 12 11.96 -17.48 -5.18
CA LEU A 12 11.69 -18.78 -4.57
C LEU A 12 10.22 -18.84 -4.13
N THR A 13 9.68 -20.03 -3.92
CA THR A 13 8.43 -20.17 -3.18
C THR A 13 8.62 -19.76 -1.72
N ILE A 14 7.59 -19.17 -1.10
CA ILE A 14 7.64 -18.77 0.31
C ILE A 14 7.94 -19.98 1.22
N ARG A 15 7.52 -21.18 0.80
CA ARG A 15 7.86 -22.44 1.47
C ARG A 15 9.37 -22.62 1.66
N SER A 16 10.18 -22.37 0.64
CA SER A 16 11.65 -22.56 0.71
C SER A 16 12.40 -21.43 1.41
N ILE A 17 11.83 -20.22 1.49
CA ILE A 17 12.52 -19.04 2.04
C ILE A 17 12.49 -19.07 3.59
N PRO A 18 13.61 -18.97 4.32
CA PRO A 18 13.64 -19.00 5.79
C PRO A 18 12.76 -17.94 6.47
N LEU A 19 12.28 -18.23 7.68
CA LEU A 19 11.58 -17.24 8.50
C LEU A 19 12.49 -16.04 8.82
N GLY A 20 11.91 -14.85 8.98
CA GLY A 20 12.62 -13.62 9.30
C GLY A 20 13.33 -12.94 8.13
N THR A 21 13.41 -13.58 6.97
CA THR A 21 13.99 -12.94 5.77
C THR A 21 13.10 -11.83 5.21
N TRP A 22 13.76 -10.83 4.66
CA TRP A 22 13.15 -9.76 3.89
C TRP A 22 12.91 -10.21 2.45
N VAL A 23 11.70 -9.99 1.96
CA VAL A 23 11.29 -10.34 0.61
C VAL A 23 10.54 -9.18 -0.05
N HIS A 24 10.55 -9.14 -1.37
CA HIS A 24 9.80 -8.20 -2.18
C HIS A 24 9.16 -8.91 -3.37
N ASN A 25 8.33 -8.19 -4.14
CA ASN A 25 7.64 -8.71 -5.31
C ASN A 25 6.87 -10.02 -5.05
N VAL A 26 6.03 -10.01 -4.01
CA VAL A 26 5.36 -11.23 -3.52
C VAL A 26 4.03 -11.46 -4.23
N GLU A 27 3.76 -12.70 -4.62
CA GLU A 27 2.46 -13.10 -5.18
C GLU A 27 1.37 -13.15 -4.11
N LEU A 28 0.18 -12.63 -4.41
CA LEU A 28 -0.98 -12.78 -3.51
C LEU A 28 -1.71 -14.11 -3.72
N LYS A 29 -1.62 -14.66 -4.93
CA LYS A 29 -2.17 -15.95 -5.35
C LYS A 29 -1.16 -16.64 -6.25
N VAL A 30 -1.04 -17.95 -6.11
CA VAL A 30 -0.12 -18.79 -6.88
C VAL A 30 -0.31 -18.52 -8.38
N GLY A 31 0.79 -18.20 -9.07
CA GLY A 31 0.81 -18.01 -10.52
C GLY A 31 0.15 -16.72 -11.03
N LYS A 32 -0.27 -15.81 -10.14
CA LYS A 32 -0.82 -14.50 -10.55
C LYS A 32 0.25 -13.40 -10.64
N GLY A 33 1.52 -13.76 -10.48
CA GLY A 33 2.63 -12.83 -10.49
C GLY A 33 2.71 -11.99 -9.23
N GLY A 34 3.83 -11.29 -9.06
CA GLY A 34 4.10 -10.47 -7.90
C GLY A 34 3.19 -9.24 -7.85
N GLN A 35 2.51 -9.05 -6.73
CA GLN A 35 1.53 -7.98 -6.53
C GLN A 35 1.90 -7.08 -5.34
N LEU A 36 2.57 -7.64 -4.32
CA LEU A 36 2.89 -6.96 -3.07
C LEU A 36 4.36 -6.52 -3.03
N ALA A 37 4.65 -5.44 -2.29
CA ALA A 37 6.00 -4.90 -2.06
C ALA A 37 6.80 -4.68 -3.36
N ARG A 38 6.28 -3.80 -4.25
CA ARG A 38 6.90 -3.48 -5.56
C ARG A 38 7.40 -2.04 -5.69
N SER A 39 7.01 -1.14 -4.79
CA SER A 39 7.45 0.26 -4.83
C SER A 39 8.91 0.37 -4.41
N ALA A 40 9.58 1.45 -4.80
CA ALA A 40 10.94 1.76 -4.38
C ALA A 40 11.09 1.64 -2.85
N GLY A 41 12.15 0.97 -2.39
CA GLY A 41 12.41 0.72 -0.98
C GLY A 41 11.43 -0.23 -0.27
N ALA A 42 10.44 -0.81 -0.95
CA ALA A 42 9.47 -1.70 -0.29
C ALA A 42 10.06 -3.07 0.02
N TYR A 43 9.64 -3.63 1.15
CA TYR A 43 9.94 -4.99 1.60
C TYR A 43 8.79 -5.52 2.44
N ALA A 44 8.71 -6.84 2.54
CA ALA A 44 7.87 -7.58 3.45
C ALA A 44 8.73 -8.59 4.22
N MET A 45 8.29 -9.00 5.40
CA MET A 45 8.99 -9.99 6.21
C MET A 45 8.14 -11.25 6.33
N ILE A 46 8.76 -12.42 6.20
CA ILE A 46 8.11 -13.69 6.54
C ILE A 46 8.15 -13.87 8.05
N ALA A 47 7.02 -13.61 8.73
CA ALA A 47 6.95 -13.66 10.19
C ALA A 47 6.73 -15.09 10.72
N ALA A 48 5.85 -15.85 10.08
CA ALA A 48 5.54 -17.22 10.48
C ALA A 48 5.11 -18.05 9.26
N LYS A 49 5.20 -19.37 9.38
CA LYS A 49 4.73 -20.35 8.39
C LYS A 49 3.91 -21.40 9.12
N GLU A 50 2.64 -21.51 8.78
CA GLU A 50 1.69 -22.39 9.46
C GLU A 50 0.80 -23.10 8.43
N GLY A 51 0.87 -24.43 8.41
CA GLY A 51 0.09 -25.26 7.48
C GLY A 51 0.31 -24.84 6.02
N ARG A 52 -0.77 -24.39 5.35
CA ARG A 52 -0.75 -23.97 3.94
C ARG A 52 -0.42 -22.49 3.72
N TYR A 53 -0.37 -21.69 4.79
CA TYR A 53 -0.20 -20.25 4.70
C TYR A 53 1.09 -19.79 5.40
N ALA A 54 1.60 -18.65 4.99
CA ALA A 54 2.64 -17.90 5.64
C ALA A 54 2.08 -16.54 6.05
N GLN A 55 2.51 -16.06 7.22
CA GLN A 55 2.21 -14.73 7.71
C GLN A 55 3.29 -13.78 7.20
N LEU A 56 2.90 -12.83 6.36
CA LEU A 56 3.74 -11.76 5.86
C LEU A 56 3.43 -10.46 6.60
N ARG A 57 4.46 -9.82 7.14
CA ARG A 57 4.39 -8.43 7.60
C ARG A 57 4.68 -7.52 6.41
N LEU A 58 3.66 -6.80 5.98
CA LEU A 58 3.72 -5.91 4.82
C LEU A 58 4.38 -4.57 5.20
N PRO A 59 4.87 -3.80 4.20
CA PRO A 59 5.44 -2.46 4.46
C PRO A 59 4.41 -1.49 5.05
N SER A 60 3.11 -1.77 4.85
CA SER A 60 2.02 -1.02 5.48
C SER A 60 1.88 -1.29 6.99
N GLY A 61 2.57 -2.29 7.55
CA GLY A 61 2.39 -2.78 8.92
C GLY A 61 1.25 -3.79 9.09
N GLU A 62 0.49 -4.09 8.02
CA GLU A 62 -0.50 -5.18 8.03
C GLU A 62 0.21 -6.55 8.10
N VAL A 63 -0.31 -7.46 8.93
CA VAL A 63 0.09 -8.87 8.92
C VAL A 63 -0.97 -9.66 8.18
N ARG A 64 -0.55 -10.32 7.10
CA ARG A 64 -1.44 -10.96 6.14
C ARG A 64 -1.00 -12.40 5.85
N LEU A 65 -1.96 -13.30 5.75
CA LEU A 65 -1.78 -14.68 5.31
C LEU A 65 -1.68 -14.75 3.78
N VAL A 66 -0.64 -15.42 3.29
CA VAL A 66 -0.40 -15.71 1.87
C VAL A 66 -0.08 -17.20 1.73
N MET A 67 -0.45 -17.84 0.62
CA MET A 67 -0.16 -19.26 0.43
C MET A 67 1.35 -19.50 0.36
N GLN A 68 1.84 -20.57 0.97
CA GLN A 68 3.28 -20.86 0.96
C GLN A 68 3.82 -21.18 -0.44
N ASP A 69 2.94 -21.60 -1.35
CA ASP A 69 3.27 -21.90 -2.74
C ASP A 69 3.39 -20.64 -3.62
N CYS A 70 3.03 -19.47 -3.08
CA CYS A 70 3.27 -18.19 -3.75
C CYS A 70 4.77 -17.93 -3.85
N ARG A 71 5.19 -17.29 -4.95
CA ARG A 71 6.58 -16.86 -5.11
C ARG A 71 6.85 -15.50 -4.47
N ALA A 72 8.09 -15.33 -4.03
CA ALA A 72 8.63 -14.09 -3.50
C ALA A 72 10.11 -13.97 -3.90
N THR A 73 10.60 -12.74 -4.02
CA THR A 73 12.01 -12.47 -4.32
C THR A 73 12.72 -12.05 -3.04
N VAL A 74 13.88 -12.63 -2.75
CA VAL A 74 14.65 -12.31 -1.54
C VAL A 74 15.26 -10.90 -1.66
N GLY A 75 15.23 -10.14 -0.56
CA GLY A 75 15.75 -8.78 -0.46
C GLY A 75 14.67 -7.70 -0.50
N GLN A 76 15.12 -6.45 -0.67
CA GLN A 76 14.30 -5.24 -0.71
C GLN A 76 14.34 -4.63 -2.11
N VAL A 77 13.27 -3.93 -2.51
CA VAL A 77 13.30 -3.15 -3.76
C VAL A 77 14.31 -2.01 -3.62
N GLY A 78 15.18 -1.82 -4.62
CA GLY A 78 16.17 -0.75 -4.63
C GLY A 78 15.58 0.66 -4.64
N ASN A 79 16.47 1.66 -4.81
CA ASN A 79 16.13 3.09 -4.84
C ASN A 79 15.49 3.60 -3.53
N LEU A 80 16.17 3.40 -2.41
CA LEU A 80 15.74 3.88 -1.09
C LEU A 80 15.61 5.41 -1.01
N ASP A 81 16.44 6.12 -1.75
CA ASP A 81 16.46 7.59 -1.75
C ASP A 81 15.30 8.22 -2.52
N PHE A 82 14.43 7.41 -3.14
CA PHE A 82 13.26 7.91 -3.86
C PHE A 82 12.36 8.79 -2.98
N GLU A 83 12.23 8.46 -1.68
CA GLU A 83 11.45 9.26 -0.72
C GLU A 83 12.07 10.65 -0.47
N LYS A 84 13.39 10.79 -0.63
CA LYS A 84 14.13 12.04 -0.36
C LYS A 84 14.00 13.06 -1.50
N ILE A 85 13.40 12.68 -2.63
CA ILE A 85 13.30 13.54 -3.82
C ILE A 85 12.38 14.74 -3.55
N LYS A 86 12.94 15.96 -3.60
CA LYS A 86 12.16 17.21 -3.60
C LYS A 86 11.77 17.59 -5.03
N ILE A 87 10.48 17.84 -5.25
CA ILE A 87 9.94 18.19 -6.58
C ILE A 87 10.35 19.62 -7.00
N GLY A 88 10.42 20.55 -6.04
CA GLY A 88 10.93 21.91 -6.24
C GLY A 88 9.94 22.85 -6.97
N LYS A 89 9.61 22.55 -8.23
CA LYS A 89 8.76 23.41 -9.07
C LYS A 89 7.47 22.73 -9.52
N ALA A 90 6.41 23.52 -9.74
CA ALA A 90 5.12 23.03 -10.22
C ALA A 90 5.23 22.30 -11.57
N GLY A 91 6.08 22.77 -12.49
CA GLY A 91 6.29 22.13 -13.79
C GLY A 91 6.78 20.69 -13.72
N ARG A 92 7.57 20.33 -12.69
CA ARG A 92 8.05 18.95 -12.51
C ARG A 92 6.91 17.99 -12.16
N ASN A 93 5.88 18.45 -11.43
CA ASN A 93 4.66 17.66 -11.22
C ASN A 93 3.91 17.41 -12.54
N ARG A 94 3.90 18.39 -13.44
CA ARG A 94 3.27 18.26 -14.77
C ARG A 94 3.99 17.23 -15.64
N TRP A 95 5.32 17.16 -15.58
CA TRP A 95 6.11 16.13 -16.25
C TRP A 95 5.79 14.72 -15.75
N LEU A 96 5.42 14.57 -14.47
CA LEU A 96 4.94 13.31 -13.90
C LEU A 96 3.46 13.00 -14.24
N GLY A 97 2.83 13.79 -15.11
CA GLY A 97 1.42 13.62 -15.49
C GLY A 97 0.41 14.07 -14.41
N LYS A 98 0.86 14.70 -13.32
CA LYS A 98 -0.02 15.17 -12.24
C LYS A 98 -0.56 16.56 -12.56
N ARG A 99 -1.88 16.67 -12.74
CA ARG A 99 -2.59 17.94 -12.96
C ARG A 99 -2.80 18.69 -11.63
N PRO A 100 -2.90 20.04 -11.65
CA PRO A 100 -3.26 20.79 -10.45
C PRO A 100 -4.64 20.37 -9.93
N GLN A 101 -4.80 20.30 -8.61
CA GLN A 101 -6.07 20.00 -7.95
C GLN A 101 -6.51 21.22 -7.12
N SER A 102 -7.76 21.65 -7.31
CA SER A 102 -8.37 22.72 -6.53
C SER A 102 -8.92 22.19 -5.21
N ARG A 103 -8.80 22.99 -4.13
CA ARG A 103 -9.37 22.66 -2.82
C ARG A 103 -10.89 22.82 -2.86
N GLY A 104 -11.64 21.93 -2.20
CA GLY A 104 -13.11 22.02 -2.14
C GLY A 104 -13.65 23.32 -1.55
N VAL A 105 -12.91 23.94 -0.62
CA VAL A 105 -13.25 25.25 -0.02
C VAL A 105 -13.16 26.40 -1.03
N ALA A 106 -12.39 26.24 -2.11
CA ALA A 106 -12.27 27.26 -3.16
C ALA A 106 -13.33 27.11 -4.26
N MET A 107 -14.26 26.18 -4.11
CA MET A 107 -15.31 25.90 -5.10
C MET A 107 -16.66 26.48 -4.66
N ASN A 108 -17.66 26.43 -5.54
CA ASN A 108 -19.02 26.83 -5.20
C ASN A 108 -19.77 25.68 -4.49
N PRO A 109 -20.88 25.96 -3.78
CA PRO A 109 -21.68 24.93 -3.11
C PRO A 109 -22.18 23.79 -4.03
N VAL A 110 -22.36 24.08 -5.32
CA VAL A 110 -22.77 23.11 -6.35
C VAL A 110 -21.68 22.08 -6.66
N ASP A 111 -20.41 22.48 -6.57
CA ASP A 111 -19.27 21.66 -6.99
C ASP A 111 -18.72 20.79 -5.84
N HIS A 112 -18.76 21.32 -4.61
CA HIS A 112 -18.21 20.64 -3.45
C HIS A 112 -19.04 20.92 -2.19
N PRO A 113 -19.24 19.90 -1.32
CA PRO A 113 -19.89 20.10 -0.02
C PRO A 113 -19.22 21.08 0.95
N HIS A 114 -18.05 21.62 0.60
CA HIS A 114 -17.30 22.62 1.38
C HIS A 114 -17.26 23.98 0.67
N GLY A 115 -17.88 24.07 -0.51
CA GLY A 115 -17.86 25.27 -1.34
C GLY A 115 -18.80 26.35 -0.82
N GLY A 116 -18.52 27.58 -1.21
CA GLY A 116 -19.25 28.78 -0.81
C GLY A 116 -18.88 29.32 0.57
N GLY A 117 -19.76 30.19 1.09
CA GLY A 117 -19.49 31.07 2.22
C GLY A 117 -18.86 32.40 1.79
N GLU A 118 -19.07 33.44 2.60
CA GLU A 118 -18.45 34.74 2.36
C GLU A 118 -16.95 34.70 2.74
N GLY A 119 -16.10 35.14 1.83
CA GLY A 119 -14.65 35.13 2.03
C GLY A 119 -14.09 33.72 2.23
N LYS A 120 -13.20 33.55 3.22
CA LYS A 120 -12.55 32.27 3.51
C LYS A 120 -13.35 31.49 4.55
N SER A 121 -14.00 30.42 4.13
CA SER A 121 -14.73 29.51 5.01
C SER A 121 -13.86 28.36 5.55
N SER A 122 -14.18 27.86 6.75
CA SER A 122 -13.62 26.63 7.32
C SER A 122 -14.38 25.37 6.85
N GLY A 123 -15.44 25.53 6.06
CA GLY A 123 -16.28 24.44 5.54
C GLY A 123 -17.36 23.96 6.52
N GLY A 124 -17.35 24.41 7.79
CA GLY A 124 -18.47 24.30 8.76
C GLY A 124 -18.98 22.89 9.09
N ARG A 125 -18.41 21.83 8.54
CA ARG A 125 -18.90 20.46 8.63
C ARG A 125 -17.76 19.45 8.72
N HIS A 126 -18.07 18.21 9.06
CA HIS A 126 -17.10 17.13 9.02
C HIS A 126 -16.48 17.05 7.61
N PRO A 127 -15.15 16.99 7.46
CA PRO A 127 -14.52 16.94 6.14
C PRO A 127 -15.04 15.77 5.30
N VAL A 128 -15.50 16.08 4.08
CA VAL A 128 -16.04 15.11 3.13
C VAL A 128 -15.35 15.18 1.77
N THR A 129 -15.53 14.14 0.96
CA THR A 129 -15.16 14.09 -0.46
C THR A 129 -16.10 14.98 -1.28
N PRO A 130 -15.81 15.24 -2.56
CA PRO A 130 -16.74 15.92 -3.47
C PRO A 130 -18.13 15.23 -3.53
N TRP A 131 -18.19 13.93 -3.26
CA TRP A 131 -19.42 13.14 -3.23
C TRP A 131 -20.06 13.02 -1.84
N GLY A 132 -19.61 13.80 -0.85
CA GLY A 132 -20.21 13.82 0.49
C GLY A 132 -19.80 12.68 1.42
N VAL A 133 -18.85 11.82 1.03
CA VAL A 133 -18.35 10.73 1.90
C VAL A 133 -17.35 11.28 2.91
N PRO A 134 -17.44 10.97 4.22
CA PRO A 134 -16.47 11.44 5.22
C PRO A 134 -15.02 11.03 4.90
N THR A 135 -14.08 11.98 4.95
CA THR A 135 -12.65 11.75 4.60
C THR A 135 -11.75 11.48 5.79
N LYS A 136 -12.17 11.87 6.99
CA LYS A 136 -11.44 11.62 8.24
C LYS A 136 -12.05 10.41 8.96
N GLY A 137 -11.22 9.41 9.28
CA GLY A 137 -11.58 8.28 10.15
C GLY A 137 -12.53 7.22 9.58
N TYR A 138 -13.30 7.53 8.53
CA TYR A 138 -14.27 6.60 7.94
C TYR A 138 -13.57 5.43 7.23
N LYS A 139 -13.93 4.19 7.60
CA LYS A 139 -13.37 2.96 7.04
C LYS A 139 -14.14 2.56 5.77
N THR A 140 -13.46 2.52 4.63
CA THR A 140 -14.07 2.25 3.31
C THR A 140 -13.99 0.79 2.85
N ARG A 141 -13.26 -0.07 3.57
CA ARG A 141 -13.09 -1.49 3.19
C ARG A 141 -14.34 -2.31 3.54
N THR A 142 -14.92 -2.99 2.54
CA THR A 142 -16.16 -3.78 2.69
C THR A 142 -16.02 -5.29 2.38
N ASN A 143 -14.93 -5.72 1.75
CA ASN A 143 -14.80 -7.09 1.25
C ASN A 143 -14.49 -8.14 2.35
N ARG A 144 -15.55 -8.75 2.88
CA ARG A 144 -15.51 -9.79 3.92
C ARG A 144 -14.74 -11.06 3.52
N ARG A 145 -14.74 -11.45 2.23
CA ARG A 145 -14.12 -12.71 1.76
C ARG A 145 -12.61 -12.76 2.03
N THR A 146 -11.97 -11.59 2.05
CA THR A 146 -10.52 -11.47 2.22
C THR A 146 -10.11 -11.14 3.65
N ASP A 147 -11.06 -10.87 4.55
CA ASP A 147 -10.77 -10.51 5.94
C ASP A 147 -10.18 -11.68 6.74
N LYS A 148 -10.57 -12.93 6.41
CA LYS A 148 -9.98 -14.15 7.00
C LYS A 148 -8.48 -14.30 6.77
N PHE A 149 -7.92 -13.62 5.77
CA PHE A 149 -6.49 -13.64 5.47
C PHE A 149 -5.73 -12.49 6.15
N ILE A 150 -6.39 -11.64 6.93
CA ILE A 150 -5.74 -10.51 7.61
C ILE A 150 -5.69 -10.81 9.11
N VAL A 151 -4.50 -11.04 9.63
CA VAL A 151 -4.27 -11.32 11.04
C VAL A 151 -4.27 -10.01 11.85
N ARG A 152 -3.54 -9.00 11.36
CA ARG A 152 -3.45 -7.67 11.99
C ARG A 152 -3.58 -6.58 10.94
N ARG A 153 -4.49 -5.62 11.16
CA ARG A 153 -4.65 -4.44 10.30
C ARG A 153 -3.55 -3.41 10.58
N ARG A 154 -3.15 -2.66 9.54
CA ARG A 154 -2.16 -1.56 9.57
C ARG A 154 -2.29 -0.60 10.77
N ASN A 155 -3.51 -0.20 11.13
CA ASN A 155 -3.76 0.83 12.14
C ASN A 155 -4.00 0.28 13.55
N LYS A 156 -3.92 -1.05 13.75
CA LYS A 156 -4.12 -1.63 15.08
C LYS A 156 -2.81 -1.50 15.85
N LYS A 157 -2.75 -0.58 16.82
CA LYS A 157 -1.65 -0.52 17.80
C LYS A 157 -1.61 -1.82 18.60
#